data_AF-A0A9D2HR14-F1
#
_entry.id   AF-A0A9D2HR14-F1
#
_cell.length_a   1.000
_cell.length_b   1.000
_cell.length_c   1.000
_cell.angle_alpha   90.00
_cell.angle_beta   90.00
_cell.angle_gamma   90.00
#
_symmetry.space_group_name_H-M   'P 1'
#
loop_
_entity.id
_entity.type
_entity.pdbx_description
1 polymer ?
#
loop_
_entity_poly.entity_id
_entity_poly.type
_entity_poly.pdbx_seq_one_letter_code
_entity_poly.pdbx_strand_id
1 'polypeptide(L)'
;MGRPKRLYPLGKYRLRTPKVVDKEKTYPVELEYTWNRQVIRKTTNVFVKVADWNQNGNQGRGEIRASHGAESKRLNQLLLARVERIDSLLAEYNEKHPNQITADVVSGFLADKPLARRDQGKDFVEFTLERLSSDYARNRIGRSRYENGKSCMNIFQTFLRATRQGTYRSDSIYVGDMTPELLDSYIS
;
A
#
# COMPACT_ATOMS: atom_id res chain seq x y z
N MET A 1 -6.90 26.80 15.67
CA MET A 1 -6.01 26.38 14.56
C MET A 1 -5.96 24.87 14.50
N GLY A 2 -6.44 24.26 13.42
CA GLY A 2 -6.61 22.80 13.30
C GLY A 2 -5.27 22.07 13.21
N ARG A 3 -5.22 20.84 13.75
CA ARG A 3 -4.04 19.97 13.66
C ARG A 3 -3.68 19.77 12.18
N PRO A 4 -2.43 20.04 11.75
CA PRO A 4 -2.00 19.80 10.38
C PRO A 4 -2.31 18.37 9.97
N LYS A 5 -2.91 18.20 8.79
CA LYS A 5 -3.21 16.86 8.25
C LYS A 5 -1.89 16.13 8.06
N ARG A 6 -1.75 14.95 8.68
CA ARG A 6 -0.56 14.12 8.54
C ARG A 6 -0.41 13.70 7.07
N LEU A 7 0.80 13.83 6.53
CA LEU A 7 1.12 13.50 5.14
C LEU A 7 1.17 11.98 4.90
N TYR A 8 1.54 11.22 5.93
CA TYR A 8 1.58 9.75 5.91
C TYR A 8 1.17 9.19 7.29
N PRO A 9 0.70 7.93 7.38
CA PRO A 9 0.32 7.33 8.64
C PRO A 9 1.58 6.91 9.43
N LEU A 10 1.48 6.95 10.75
CA LEU A 10 2.53 6.47 11.66
C LEU A 10 2.03 5.24 12.41
N GLY A 11 2.93 4.26 12.56
CA GLY A 11 2.61 2.99 13.18
C GLY A 11 2.57 3.06 14.71
N LYS A 12 1.72 2.21 15.29
CA LYS A 12 1.76 1.91 16.72
C LYS A 12 1.37 0.46 16.97
N TYR A 13 1.89 -0.09 18.03
CA TYR A 13 1.55 -1.43 18.49
C TYR A 13 0.34 -1.40 19.41
N ARG A 14 -0.44 -2.49 19.36
CA ARG A 14 -1.54 -2.76 20.28
C ARG A 14 -1.56 -4.22 20.67
N LEU A 15 -2.04 -4.50 21.87
CA LEU A 15 -2.32 -5.87 22.29
C LEU A 15 -3.68 -6.31 21.75
N ARG A 16 -3.72 -7.41 21.01
CA ARG A 16 -4.97 -7.95 20.44
C ARG A 16 -5.68 -8.81 21.49
N THR A 17 -6.59 -8.20 22.22
CA THR A 17 -7.40 -8.90 23.23
C THR A 17 -8.83 -9.15 22.76
N PRO A 18 -9.45 -10.30 23.12
CA PRO A 18 -10.88 -10.52 22.97
C PRO A 18 -11.70 -9.62 23.91
N LYS A 19 -13.04 -9.61 23.76
CA LYS A 19 -13.95 -8.82 24.62
C LYS A 19 -13.81 -9.18 26.11
N VAL A 20 -13.66 -10.47 26.41
CA VAL A 20 -13.44 -10.98 27.77
C VAL A 20 -11.97 -11.35 27.90
N VAL A 21 -11.26 -10.60 28.74
CA VAL A 21 -9.80 -10.68 28.85
C VAL A 21 -9.42 -11.55 30.04
N ASP A 22 -8.61 -12.58 29.78
CA ASP A 22 -7.94 -13.38 30.79
C ASP A 22 -6.57 -12.78 31.06
N LYS A 23 -6.33 -12.35 32.31
CA LYS A 23 -5.09 -11.66 32.69
C LYS A 23 -3.87 -12.57 32.67
N GLU A 24 -4.06 -13.88 32.81
CA GLU A 24 -2.97 -14.85 32.84
C GLU A 24 -2.54 -15.32 31.46
N LYS A 25 -3.40 -15.10 30.45
CA LYS A 25 -3.11 -15.47 29.07
C LYS A 25 -2.24 -14.43 28.38
N THR A 26 -1.37 -14.91 27.49
CA THR A 26 -0.62 -14.06 26.57
C THR A 26 -1.45 -13.78 25.31
N TYR A 27 -1.35 -12.55 24.81
CA TYR A 27 -2.04 -12.09 23.62
C TYR A 27 -1.04 -11.57 22.59
N PRO A 28 -1.34 -11.72 21.28
CA PRO A 28 -0.44 -11.26 20.26
C PRO A 28 -0.41 -9.74 20.18
N VAL A 29 0.77 -9.20 19.91
CA VAL A 29 0.98 -7.78 19.60
C VAL A 29 0.74 -7.55 18.11
N GLU A 30 -0.08 -6.57 17.77
CA GLU A 30 -0.37 -6.16 16.39
C GLU A 30 0.25 -4.80 16.10
N LEU A 31 0.92 -4.69 14.95
CA LEU A 31 1.28 -3.40 14.38
C LEU A 31 0.07 -2.81 13.67
N GLU A 32 -0.33 -1.60 14.06
CA GLU A 32 -1.50 -0.91 13.54
C GLU A 32 -1.12 0.42 12.89
N TYR A 33 -1.65 0.65 11.69
CA TYR A 33 -1.67 1.94 11.01
C TYR A 33 -3.13 2.37 10.82
N THR A 34 -3.38 3.67 10.97
CA THR A 34 -4.70 4.26 10.68
C THR A 34 -4.54 5.29 9.56
N TRP A 35 -5.26 5.09 8.47
CA TRP A 35 -5.23 5.98 7.31
C TRP A 35 -6.64 6.12 6.73
N ASN A 36 -7.09 7.33 6.43
CA ASN A 36 -8.42 7.61 5.87
C ASN A 36 -9.58 6.85 6.55
N ARG A 37 -9.59 6.81 7.89
CA ARG A 37 -10.56 6.07 8.75
C ARG A 37 -10.50 4.54 8.62
N GLN A 38 -9.61 4.00 7.81
CA GLN A 38 -9.33 2.57 7.74
C GLN A 38 -8.22 2.21 8.72
N VAL A 39 -8.42 1.09 9.42
CA VAL A 39 -7.45 0.55 10.36
C VAL A 39 -6.84 -0.71 9.75
N ILE A 40 -5.52 -0.68 9.58
CA ILE A 40 -4.77 -1.73 8.90
C ILE A 40 -3.84 -2.35 9.93
N ARG A 41 -3.91 -3.68 10.09
CA ARG A 41 -3.20 -4.40 11.15
C ARG A 41 -2.40 -5.56 10.60
N LYS A 42 -1.26 -5.82 11.24
CA LYS A 42 -0.46 -7.02 11.03
C LYS A 42 -0.05 -7.60 12.37
N THR A 43 -0.45 -8.84 12.61
CA THR A 43 -0.02 -9.61 13.78
C THR A 43 1.48 -9.86 13.72
N THR A 44 2.17 -9.59 14.82
CA THR A 44 3.58 -9.93 15.01
C THR A 44 3.71 -11.32 15.64
N ASN A 45 4.93 -11.84 15.72
CA ASN A 45 5.22 -13.10 16.43
C ASN A 45 5.47 -12.89 17.94
N VAL A 46 5.11 -11.72 18.48
CA VAL A 46 5.34 -11.36 19.89
C VAL A 46 4.04 -11.50 20.67
N PHE A 47 4.12 -12.20 21.81
CA PHE A 47 2.98 -12.47 22.68
C PHE A 47 3.31 -12.03 24.11
N VAL A 48 2.42 -11.24 24.72
CA VAL A 48 2.63 -10.69 26.07
C VAL A 48 1.34 -10.75 26.89
N LYS A 49 1.47 -10.83 28.22
CA LYS A 49 0.33 -10.70 29.13
C LYS A 49 -0.13 -9.25 29.19
N VAL A 50 -1.36 -9.04 29.61
CA VAL A 50 -1.95 -7.69 29.76
C VAL A 50 -1.18 -6.85 30.78
N ALA A 51 -0.73 -7.47 31.87
CA ALA A 51 0.05 -6.81 32.92
C ALA A 51 1.40 -6.29 32.40
N ASP A 52 1.96 -6.96 31.40
CA ASP A 52 3.26 -6.65 30.81
C ASP A 52 3.17 -5.67 29.63
N TRP A 53 1.97 -5.25 29.23
CA TRP A 53 1.78 -4.33 28.13
C TRP A 53 1.61 -2.89 28.62
N ASN A 54 2.27 -1.95 27.94
CA ASN A 54 2.08 -0.53 28.12
C ASN A 54 1.71 0.12 26.79
N GLN A 55 0.41 0.35 26.58
CA GLN A 55 -0.10 0.95 25.34
C GLN A 55 0.44 2.36 25.07
N ASN A 56 0.82 3.10 26.12
CA ASN A 56 1.28 4.48 26.03
C ASN A 56 2.81 4.60 26.06
N GLY A 57 3.54 3.49 26.23
CA GLY A 57 5.00 3.47 26.18
C GLY A 57 5.54 3.82 24.80
N ASN A 58 6.85 4.10 24.72
CA ASN A 58 7.52 4.52 23.50
C ASN A 58 6.80 5.65 22.75
N GLN A 59 6.48 6.75 23.46
CA GLN A 59 5.78 7.91 22.88
C GLN A 59 4.41 7.56 22.28
N GLY A 60 3.69 6.61 22.90
CA GLY A 60 2.37 6.16 22.43
C GLY A 60 2.43 5.11 21.31
N ARG A 61 3.61 4.56 21.01
CA ARG A 61 3.78 3.45 20.07
C ARG A 61 3.50 2.08 20.70
N GLY A 62 3.41 1.98 22.02
CA GLY A 62 3.27 0.70 22.72
C GLY A 62 4.62 0.09 23.09
N GLU A 63 4.67 -0.53 24.25
CA GLU A 63 5.90 -1.02 24.86
C GLU A 63 5.61 -2.25 25.74
N ILE A 64 6.54 -3.19 25.74
CA ILE A 64 6.57 -4.33 26.65
C ILE A 64 7.31 -3.90 27.93
N ARG A 65 6.66 -4.05 29.07
CA ARG A 65 7.22 -3.69 30.38
C ARG A 65 8.36 -4.64 30.76
N ALA A 66 9.25 -4.14 31.62
CA ALA A 66 10.33 -4.95 32.19
C ALA A 66 9.83 -6.18 32.98
N SER A 67 8.59 -6.16 33.47
CA SER A 67 7.94 -7.29 34.16
C SER A 67 7.81 -8.54 33.29
N HIS A 68 7.86 -8.40 31.96
CA HIS A 68 7.90 -9.53 31.02
C HIS A 68 9.18 -10.38 31.15
N GLY A 69 10.22 -9.84 31.78
CA GLY A 69 11.50 -10.51 32.00
C GLY A 69 12.63 -9.95 31.13
N ALA A 70 13.74 -10.69 31.09
CA ALA A 70 14.99 -10.26 30.43
C ALA A 70 14.83 -9.95 28.94
N GLU A 71 13.88 -10.62 28.27
CA GLU A 71 13.61 -10.48 26.83
C GLU A 71 12.89 -9.17 26.46
N SER A 72 12.29 -8.47 27.43
CA SER A 72 11.50 -7.24 27.20
C SER A 72 12.27 -6.19 26.38
N LYS A 73 13.54 -5.94 26.73
CA LYS A 73 14.40 -4.97 26.03
C LYS A 73 14.63 -5.39 24.57
N ARG A 74 14.98 -6.65 24.33
CA ARG A 74 15.24 -7.18 22.99
C ARG A 74 13.98 -7.13 22.12
N LEU A 75 12.84 -7.53 22.66
CA LEU A 75 11.56 -7.49 21.96
C LEU A 75 11.14 -6.05 21.63
N ASN A 76 11.28 -5.11 22.57
CA ASN A 76 11.01 -3.70 22.30
C ASN A 76 11.92 -3.14 21.19
N GLN A 77 13.21 -3.47 21.18
CA GLN A 77 14.11 -3.05 20.10
C GLN A 77 13.68 -3.60 18.73
N LEU A 78 13.28 -4.87 18.66
CA LEU A 78 12.78 -5.49 17.42
C LEU A 78 11.48 -4.83 16.93
N LEU A 79 10.56 -4.54 17.84
CA LEU A 79 9.31 -3.85 17.53
C LEU A 79 9.60 -2.42 17.05
N LEU A 80 10.44 -1.66 17.77
CA LEU A 80 10.83 -0.31 17.38
C LEU A 80 11.49 -0.26 15.99
N ALA A 81 12.50 -1.11 15.76
CA ALA A 81 13.18 -1.17 14.46
C ALA A 81 12.22 -1.50 13.31
N ARG A 82 11.25 -2.40 13.54
CA ARG A 82 10.24 -2.74 12.52
C ARG A 82 9.33 -1.57 12.20
N VAL A 83 8.81 -0.86 13.21
CA VAL A 83 7.91 0.27 12.98
C VAL A 83 8.63 1.46 12.37
N GLU A 84 9.86 1.76 12.80
CA GLU A 84 10.69 2.85 12.25
C GLU A 84 11.04 2.61 10.79
N ARG A 85 11.38 1.37 10.42
CA ARG A 85 11.60 1.00 9.02
C ARG A 85 10.36 1.25 8.17
N ILE A 86 9.19 0.83 8.62
CA ILE A 86 7.94 0.97 7.85
C ILE A 86 7.52 2.44 7.77
N ASP A 87 7.64 3.21 8.85
CA ASP A 87 7.38 4.65 8.84
C ASP A 87 8.30 5.38 7.85
N SER A 88 9.58 5.00 7.80
CA SER A 88 10.56 5.58 6.87
C SER A 88 10.22 5.26 5.42
N LEU A 89 9.83 4.01 5.13
CA LEU A 89 9.39 3.60 3.80
C LEU A 89 8.11 4.31 3.34
N LEU A 90 7.16 4.52 4.26
CA LEU A 90 5.94 5.30 3.98
C LEU A 90 6.25 6.78 3.74
N ALA A 91 7.20 7.35 4.49
CA ALA A 91 7.65 8.72 4.27
C ALA A 91 8.31 8.87 2.89
N GLU A 92 9.26 8.00 2.56
CA GLU A 92 9.94 7.98 1.25
C GLU A 92 8.95 7.77 0.09
N TYR A 93 7.99 6.86 0.26
CA TYR A 93 6.93 6.66 -0.73
C TYR A 93 6.10 7.92 -0.92
N ASN A 94 5.73 8.63 0.14
CA ASN A 94 4.98 9.87 0.04
C ASN A 94 5.80 11.02 -0.58
N GLU A 95 7.11 11.06 -0.36
CA GLU A 95 8.00 12.02 -1.04
C GLU A 95 8.04 11.78 -2.55
N LYS A 96 8.14 10.51 -2.98
CA LYS A 96 8.15 10.11 -4.40
C LYS A 96 6.77 10.15 -5.05
N HIS A 97 5.72 9.90 -4.28
CA HIS A 97 4.34 9.79 -4.72
C HIS A 97 3.40 10.61 -3.81
N PRO A 98 3.45 11.95 -3.85
CA PRO A 98 2.67 12.80 -2.96
C PRO A 98 1.17 12.50 -3.02
N ASN A 99 0.53 12.34 -1.87
CA ASN A 99 -0.91 12.03 -1.72
C ASN A 99 -1.37 10.68 -2.28
N GLN A 100 -0.46 9.76 -2.64
CA GLN A 100 -0.83 8.44 -3.20
C GLN A 100 -0.83 7.30 -2.16
N ILE A 101 -0.72 7.61 -0.87
CA ILE A 101 -0.86 6.59 0.17
C ILE A 101 -2.31 6.09 0.20
N THR A 102 -2.51 4.81 -0.11
CA THR A 102 -3.76 4.07 0.08
C THR A 102 -3.61 3.02 1.17
N ALA A 103 -4.72 2.43 1.61
CA ALA A 103 -4.66 1.32 2.56
C ALA A 103 -3.93 0.08 1.99
N ASP A 104 -4.01 -0.13 0.69
CA ASP A 104 -3.30 -1.22 0.00
C ASP A 104 -1.79 -1.01 -0.01
N VAL A 105 -1.34 0.23 -0.19
CA VAL A 105 0.09 0.60 -0.07
C VAL A 105 0.59 0.32 1.35
N VAL A 106 -0.14 0.77 2.37
CA VAL A 106 0.21 0.51 3.78
C VAL A 106 0.21 -1.00 4.07
N SER A 107 -0.80 -1.74 3.58
CA SER A 107 -0.88 -3.20 3.71
C SER A 107 0.30 -3.90 3.03
N GLY A 108 0.73 -3.41 1.86
CA GLY A 108 1.92 -3.86 1.15
C GLY A 108 3.19 -3.72 1.98
N PHE A 109 3.41 -2.56 2.61
CA PHE A 109 4.56 -2.33 3.48
C PHE A 109 4.55 -3.23 4.71
N LEU A 110 3.38 -3.43 5.34
CA LEU A 110 3.23 -4.32 6.48
C LEU A 110 3.52 -5.79 6.12
N ALA A 111 3.23 -6.18 4.88
CA ALA A 111 3.46 -7.52 4.34
C ALA A 111 4.87 -7.69 3.75
N ASP A 112 5.75 -6.69 3.87
CA ASP A 112 7.09 -6.68 3.29
C ASP A 112 7.08 -6.96 1.77
N LYS A 113 5.99 -6.58 1.09
CA LYS A 113 5.87 -6.69 -0.37
C LYS A 113 6.71 -5.59 -1.04
N PRO A 114 7.45 -5.89 -2.13
CA PRO A 114 8.17 -4.87 -2.87
C PRO A 114 7.19 -3.82 -3.40
N LEU A 115 7.24 -2.61 -2.84
CA LEU A 115 6.45 -1.45 -3.27
C LEU A 115 7.26 -0.61 -4.23
N ALA A 116 7.37 -1.08 -5.46
CA ALA A 116 7.84 -0.27 -6.58
C ALA A 116 7.19 -0.78 -7.86
N ARG A 117 5.96 -0.32 -8.10
CA ARG A 117 5.43 -0.31 -9.47
C ARG A 117 6.31 0.65 -10.28
N ARG A 118 7.18 0.10 -11.14
CA ARG A 118 8.10 0.89 -12.01
C ARG A 118 7.37 1.95 -12.83
N ASP A 119 6.09 1.72 -13.07
CA ASP A 119 5.17 2.55 -13.82
C ASP A 119 4.43 3.63 -13.00
N GLN A 120 4.74 3.80 -11.71
CA GLN A 120 4.10 4.80 -10.83
C GLN A 120 2.57 4.65 -10.73
N GLY A 121 2.03 3.45 -11.02
CA GLY A 121 0.58 3.23 -11.06
C GLY A 121 -0.12 3.95 -12.22
N LYS A 122 0.61 4.30 -13.29
CA LYS A 122 0.03 4.90 -14.47
C LYS A 122 -0.82 3.90 -15.24
N ASP A 123 -2.03 4.31 -15.63
CA ASP A 123 -2.89 3.50 -16.50
C ASP A 123 -2.30 3.41 -17.91
N PHE A 124 -2.37 2.22 -18.51
CA PHE A 124 -1.80 1.95 -19.83
C PHE A 124 -2.55 2.68 -20.95
N VAL A 125 -3.87 2.74 -20.86
CA VAL A 125 -4.71 3.42 -21.86
C VAL A 125 -4.49 4.92 -21.77
N GLU A 126 -4.51 5.49 -20.57
CA GLU A 126 -4.20 6.90 -20.34
C GLU A 126 -2.81 7.27 -20.85
N PHE A 127 -1.78 6.46 -20.51
CA PHE A 127 -0.42 6.64 -21.01
C PHE A 127 -0.35 6.68 -22.54
N THR A 128 -1.08 5.76 -23.20
CA THR A 128 -1.08 5.67 -24.66
C THR A 128 -1.81 6.86 -25.29
N LEU A 129 -2.95 7.26 -24.73
CA LEU A 129 -3.73 8.41 -25.22
C LEU A 129 -2.97 9.73 -25.08
N GLU A 130 -2.27 9.95 -23.97
CA GLU A 130 -1.38 11.09 -23.79
C GLU A 130 -0.24 11.11 -24.81
N ARG A 131 0.38 9.94 -25.06
CA ARG A 131 1.45 9.81 -26.05
C ARG A 131 0.96 10.14 -27.45
N LEU A 132 -0.21 9.62 -27.83
CA LEU A 132 -0.88 9.89 -29.10
C LEU A 132 -1.23 11.38 -29.27
N SER A 133 -1.80 11.99 -28.23
CA SER A 133 -2.12 13.42 -28.24
C SER A 133 -0.87 14.28 -28.40
N SER A 134 0.20 13.95 -27.68
CA SER A 134 1.49 14.64 -27.76
C SER A 134 2.11 14.53 -29.15
N ASP A 135 2.11 13.33 -29.75
CA ASP A 135 2.65 13.15 -31.11
C ASP A 135 1.81 13.86 -32.17
N TYR A 136 0.48 13.87 -32.03
CA TYR A 136 -0.41 14.58 -32.95
C TYR A 136 -0.20 16.10 -32.86
N ALA A 137 -0.16 16.65 -31.65
CA ALA A 137 0.07 18.08 -31.42
C ALA A 137 1.46 18.54 -31.92
N ARG A 138 2.45 17.63 -31.93
CA ARG A 138 3.79 17.88 -32.46
C ARG A 138 3.93 17.55 -33.95
N ASN A 139 2.83 17.29 -34.65
CA ASN A 139 2.78 16.90 -36.07
C ASN A 139 3.67 15.69 -36.42
N ARG A 140 3.93 14.80 -35.45
CA ARG A 140 4.69 13.56 -35.64
C ARG A 140 3.84 12.45 -36.25
N ILE A 141 2.52 12.54 -36.09
CA ILE A 141 1.55 11.61 -36.67
C ILE A 141 0.40 12.40 -37.31
N GLY A 142 -0.18 11.83 -38.38
CA GLY A 142 -1.37 12.40 -39.02
C GLY A 142 -2.67 12.04 -38.30
N ARG A 143 -3.76 12.74 -38.64
CA ARG A 143 -5.09 12.59 -38.02
C ARG A 143 -5.61 11.15 -38.02
N SER A 144 -5.41 10.42 -39.12
CA SER A 144 -5.85 9.02 -39.22
C SER A 144 -5.16 8.13 -38.19
N ARG A 145 -3.84 8.26 -38.00
CA ARG A 145 -3.10 7.51 -36.98
C ARG A 145 -3.56 7.85 -35.56
N TYR A 146 -3.86 9.12 -35.30
CA TYR A 146 -4.36 9.59 -34.01
C TYR A 146 -5.73 9.00 -33.67
N GLU A 147 -6.72 9.14 -34.55
CA GLU A 147 -8.08 8.64 -34.28
C GLU A 147 -8.15 7.11 -34.26
N ASN A 148 -7.40 6.43 -35.13
CA ASN A 148 -7.31 4.97 -35.10
C ASN A 148 -6.69 4.49 -33.78
N GLY A 149 -5.62 5.15 -33.30
CA GLY A 149 -5.00 4.82 -32.01
C GLY A 149 -5.97 4.97 -30.83
N LYS A 150 -6.79 6.03 -30.81
CA LYS A 150 -7.84 6.20 -29.79
C LYS A 150 -8.90 5.10 -29.87
N SER A 151 -9.35 4.79 -31.09
CA SER A 151 -10.32 3.72 -31.31
C SER A 151 -9.80 2.36 -30.82
N CYS A 152 -8.53 2.03 -31.12
CA CYS A 152 -7.87 0.82 -30.62
C CYS A 152 -7.87 0.75 -29.09
N MET A 153 -7.62 1.86 -28.39
CA MET A 153 -7.66 1.86 -26.92
C MET A 153 -9.06 1.60 -26.37
N ASN A 154 -10.11 2.13 -27.00
CA ASN A 154 -11.50 1.83 -26.59
C ASN A 154 -11.84 0.34 -26.79
N ILE A 155 -11.36 -0.26 -27.88
CA ILE A 155 -11.53 -1.70 -28.15
C ILE A 155 -10.77 -2.51 -27.10
N PHE A 156 -9.53 -2.12 -26.78
CA PHE A 156 -8.72 -2.76 -25.74
C PHE A 156 -9.40 -2.70 -24.36
N GLN A 157 -9.99 -1.56 -23.96
CA GLN A 157 -10.76 -1.46 -22.72
C GLN A 157 -11.99 -2.39 -22.70
N THR A 158 -12.65 -2.54 -23.84
CA THR A 158 -13.79 -3.47 -24.00
C THR A 158 -13.34 -4.92 -23.85
N PHE A 159 -12.21 -5.27 -24.47
CA PHE A 159 -11.56 -6.57 -24.32
C PHE A 159 -11.25 -6.86 -22.85
N LEU A 160 -10.55 -5.96 -22.15
CA LEU A 160 -10.21 -6.14 -20.72
C LEU A 160 -11.45 -6.41 -19.86
N ARG A 161 -12.55 -5.71 -20.14
CA ARG A 161 -13.83 -5.90 -19.44
C ARG A 161 -14.47 -7.26 -19.76
N ALA A 162 -14.46 -7.67 -21.02
CA ALA A 162 -15.06 -8.92 -21.47
C ALA A 162 -14.30 -10.15 -20.96
N THR A 163 -12.97 -10.10 -20.96
CA THR A 163 -12.08 -11.19 -20.52
C THR A 163 -11.77 -11.15 -19.02
N ARG A 164 -12.23 -10.10 -18.32
CA ARG A 164 -11.96 -9.84 -16.89
C ARG A 164 -10.46 -9.73 -16.56
N GLN A 165 -9.70 -9.11 -17.47
CA GLN A 165 -8.25 -8.95 -17.35
C GLN A 165 -7.81 -7.55 -16.84
N GLY A 166 -8.74 -6.68 -16.45
CA GLY A 166 -8.42 -5.40 -15.81
C GLY A 166 -7.83 -5.58 -14.39
N THR A 167 -6.91 -4.69 -13.99
CA THR A 167 -6.11 -4.88 -12.76
C THR A 167 -6.53 -4.02 -11.56
N TYR A 168 -7.05 -2.82 -11.77
CA TYR A 168 -7.59 -1.97 -10.68
C TYR A 168 -9.01 -1.45 -10.96
N ARG A 169 -9.47 -1.61 -12.21
CA ARG A 169 -10.87 -1.51 -12.65
C ARG A 169 -11.09 -2.56 -13.73
N SER A 170 -12.34 -2.90 -14.02
CA SER A 170 -12.67 -3.98 -14.96
C SER A 170 -12.18 -3.73 -16.39
N ASP A 171 -12.02 -2.47 -16.79
CA ASP A 171 -11.63 -2.03 -18.13
C ASP A 171 -10.29 -1.30 -18.17
N SER A 172 -9.49 -1.42 -17.11
CA SER A 172 -8.28 -0.62 -16.94
C SER A 172 -7.13 -1.48 -16.43
N ILE A 173 -5.93 -1.22 -16.94
CA ILE A 173 -4.72 -1.94 -16.57
C ILE A 173 -3.59 -0.95 -16.39
N TYR A 174 -2.79 -1.14 -15.36
CA TYR A 174 -1.60 -0.33 -15.15
C TYR A 174 -0.50 -0.69 -16.16
N VAL A 175 0.33 0.27 -16.57
CA VAL A 175 1.42 0.08 -17.56
C VAL A 175 2.36 -1.08 -17.19
N GLY A 176 2.68 -1.22 -15.92
CA GLY A 176 3.56 -2.26 -15.40
C GLY A 176 2.95 -3.66 -15.33
N ASP A 177 1.64 -3.79 -15.56
CA ASP A 177 0.96 -5.09 -15.59
C ASP A 177 0.76 -5.62 -17.02
N MET A 178 1.22 -4.89 -18.04
CA MET A 178 1.16 -5.34 -19.43
C MET A 178 2.12 -6.51 -19.67
N THR A 179 1.60 -7.63 -20.18
CA THR A 179 2.41 -8.82 -20.51
C THR A 179 2.24 -9.24 -21.99
N PRO A 180 3.20 -9.99 -22.56
CA PRO A 180 3.08 -10.53 -23.91
C PRO A 180 1.85 -11.42 -24.11
N GLU A 181 1.51 -12.25 -23.12
CA GLU A 181 0.36 -13.16 -23.18
C GLU A 181 -0.96 -12.41 -23.25
N LEU A 182 -1.06 -11.30 -22.51
CA LEU A 182 -2.21 -10.38 -22.60
C LEU A 182 -2.32 -9.79 -24.01
N LEU A 183 -1.20 -9.39 -24.61
CA LEU A 183 -1.18 -8.86 -25.98
C LEU A 183 -1.54 -9.93 -27.02
N ASP A 184 -1.00 -11.13 -26.89
CA ASP A 184 -1.32 -12.25 -27.79
C ASP A 184 -2.81 -12.59 -27.74
N SER A 185 -3.40 -12.63 -26.53
CA SER A 185 -4.83 -12.85 -26.36
C SER A 185 -5.72 -11.73 -26.90
N TYR A 186 -5.19 -10.51 -27.00
CA TYR A 186 -5.90 -9.37 -27.60
C TYR A 186 -5.82 -9.37 -29.15
N ILE A 187 -4.73 -9.88 -29.72
CA ILE A 187 -4.45 -9.83 -31.17
C ILE A 187 -4.93 -11.10 -31.90
N SER A 188 -5.13 -12.20 -31.18
CA SER A 188 -5.64 -13.48 -31.71
C SER A 188 -7.13 -13.43 -32.06
#